data_AF-A0A2E7MLK5-F1
#
_entry.id   AF-A0A2E7MLK5-F1
#
_cell.length_a   1.000
_cell.length_b   1.000
_cell.length_c   1.000
_cell.angle_alpha   90.00
_cell.angle_beta   90.00
_cell.angle_gamma   90.00
#
_symmetry.space_group_name_H-M   'P 1'
#
loop_
_entity.id
_entity.type
_entity.pdbx_description
1 polymer ?
#
loop_
_entity_poly.entity_id
_entity_poly.type
_entity_poly.pdbx_seq_one_letter_code
_entity_poly.pdbx_strand_id
1 'polypeptide(L)' 'MIREEDAANYLGLSPKTLARWRWAGKGPVFHKFGSAVRYSVDELESFVSNAVVAR' A
#
# COMPACT_ATOMS: atom_id res chain seq x y z
N MET A 1 5.21 8.83 -6.43
CA MET A 1 3.94 8.35 -5.83
C MET A 1 3.08 7.69 -6.89
N ILE A 2 2.71 6.44 -6.70
CA ILE A 2 1.99 5.58 -7.65
C ILE A 2 0.51 5.42 -7.24
N ARG A 3 -0.33 4.95 -8.17
CA ARG A 3 -1.76 4.72 -7.92
C ARG A 3 -1.98 3.45 -7.10
N GLU A 4 -3.19 3.28 -6.56
CA GLU A 4 -3.55 2.07 -5.80
C GLU A 4 -3.41 0.79 -6.65
N GLU A 5 -3.73 0.85 -7.95
CA GLU A 5 -3.54 -0.27 -8.88
C GLU A 5 -2.08 -0.69 -9.01
N ASP A 6 -1.17 0.28 -9.22
CA ASP A 6 0.26 0.04 -9.37
C ASP A 6 0.88 -0.43 -8.05
N ALA A 7 0.44 0.14 -6.92
CA ALA A 7 0.89 -0.28 -5.59
C ALA A 7 0.46 -1.72 -5.28
N ALA A 8 -0.74 -2.12 -5.72
CA ALA A 8 -1.20 -3.50 -5.57
C ALA A 8 -0.33 -4.44 -6.40
N ASN A 9 -0.08 -4.09 -7.66
CA ASN A 9 0.79 -4.84 -8.56
C ASN A 9 2.20 -4.96 -7.99
N TYR A 10 2.75 -3.87 -7.45
CA TYR A 10 4.06 -3.84 -6.80
C TYR A 10 4.15 -4.81 -5.61
N LEU A 11 3.11 -4.89 -4.79
CA LEU A 11 3.05 -5.79 -3.64
C LEU A 11 2.58 -7.22 -3.99
N GLY A 12 2.23 -7.50 -5.26
CA GLY A 12 1.63 -8.78 -5.65
C GLY A 12 0.24 -9.02 -5.05
N LEU A 13 -0.50 -7.96 -4.74
CA LEU A 13 -1.83 -7.99 -4.13
C LEU A 13 -2.91 -7.52 -5.11
N SER A 14 -4.16 -7.86 -4.81
CA SER A 14 -5.29 -7.23 -5.53
C SER A 14 -5.50 -5.78 -5.04
N PRO A 15 -5.90 -4.84 -5.90
CA PRO A 15 -6.25 -3.48 -5.48
C PRO A 15 -7.35 -3.46 -4.41
N LYS A 16 -8.28 -4.42 -4.48
CA LYS A 16 -9.34 -4.62 -3.48
C LYS A 16 -8.78 -4.97 -2.09
N THR A 17 -7.68 -5.70 -2.01
CA THR A 17 -6.97 -6.00 -0.76
C THR A 17 -6.41 -4.72 -0.15
N LEU A 18 -5.72 -3.90 -0.95
CA LEU A 18 -5.20 -2.60 -0.50
C LEU A 18 -6.32 -1.66 -0.05
N ALA A 19 -7.41 -1.57 -0.80
CA ALA A 19 -8.57 -0.78 -0.41
C ALA A 19 -9.18 -1.24 0.92
N ARG A 20 -9.29 -2.56 1.14
CA ARG A 20 -9.76 -3.14 2.40
C ARG A 20 -8.81 -2.81 3.55
N TRP A 21 -7.50 -2.93 3.34
CA TRP A 21 -6.50 -2.59 4.36
C TRP A 21 -6.57 -1.14 4.75
N ARG A 22 -6.63 -0.23 3.76
CA ARG A 22 -6.83 1.20 3.99
C ARG A 22 -8.07 1.49 4.82
N TRP A 23 -9.20 0.84 4.52
CA TRP A 23 -10.44 1.01 5.30
C TRP A 23 -10.32 0.45 6.72
N ALA A 24 -9.57 -0.64 6.90
CA ALA A 24 -9.31 -1.26 8.19
C ALA A 24 -8.19 -0.58 9.00
N GLY A 25 -7.57 0.49 8.49
CA GLY A 25 -6.42 1.15 9.13
C GLY A 25 -5.16 0.28 9.17
N LYS A 26 -5.01 -0.65 8.23
CA LYS A 26 -3.85 -1.55 8.07
C LYS A 26 -3.11 -1.27 6.76
N GLY A 27 -1.94 -1.89 6.62
CA GLY A 27 -1.18 -1.89 5.37
C GLY A 27 -0.18 -0.74 5.24
N PRO A 28 0.34 -0.50 4.03
CA PRO A 28 1.31 0.56 3.77
C PRO A 28 0.67 1.95 3.92
N VAL A 29 1.52 2.94 4.19
CA VAL A 29 1.11 4.34 4.29
C VAL A 29 0.54 4.81 2.94
N PHE A 30 -0.59 5.50 2.99
CA PHE A 30 -1.22 6.10 1.83
C PHE A 30 -1.34 7.61 2.00
N HIS A 31 -1.23 8.32 0.88
CA HIS A 31 -1.36 9.76 0.80
C HIS A 31 -2.65 10.12 0.09
N LYS A 32 -3.49 10.93 0.73
CA LYS A 32 -4.78 11.35 0.19
C LYS A 32 -4.67 12.74 -0.44
N PHE A 33 -4.98 12.83 -1.73
CA PHE A 33 -5.03 14.07 -2.50
C PHE A 33 -6.46 14.31 -2.99
N GLY A 34 -7.29 14.92 -2.15
CA GLY A 34 -8.72 15.06 -2.42
C GLY A 34 -9.41 13.69 -2.53
N SER A 35 -9.90 13.34 -3.71
CA SER A 35 -10.48 12.01 -3.99
C SER A 35 -9.46 10.95 -4.40
N ALA A 36 -8.23 11.34 -4.75
CA ALA A 36 -7.20 10.42 -5.19
C ALA A 36 -6.39 9.87 -3.99
N VAL A 37 -6.11 8.56 -4.04
CA VAL A 37 -5.20 7.88 -3.10
C VAL A 37 -3.93 7.49 -3.86
N ARG A 38 -2.78 7.78 -3.27
CA ARG A 38 -1.46 7.48 -3.84
C ARG A 38 -0.58 6.83 -2.79
N TYR A 39 0.40 6.05 -3.25
CA TYR A 39 1.39 5.39 -2.39
C TYR A 39 2.79 5.86 -2.77
N SER A 40 3.68 6.09 -1.80
CA SER A 40 5.10 6.24 -2.10
C SER A 40 5.74 4.86 -2.28
N VAL A 41 6.68 4.74 -3.21
CA VAL A 41 7.43 3.48 -3.39
C VAL A 41 8.29 3.22 -2.15
N ASP A 42 8.93 4.25 -1.60
CA ASP A 42 9.78 4.14 -0.39
C ASP A 42 8.99 3.64 0.83
N GLU A 43 7.74 4.07 0.98
CA GLU A 43 6.87 3.63 2.08
C GLU A 43 6.32 2.22 1.84
N LEU A 44 6.08 1.84 0.58
CA LEU A 44 5.72 0.47 0.23
C LEU A 44 6.88 -0.50 0.55
N GLU A 45 8.11 -0.13 0.21
CA GLU A 45 9.30 -0.91 0.58
C GLU A 45 9.49 -0.97 2.09
N SER A 46 9.33 0.16 2.78
CA SER A 46 9.39 0.21 4.24
C SER A 46 8.33 -0.72 4.84
N PHE A 47 7.11 -0.73 4.30
CA PHE A 47 6.06 -1.65 4.75
C PHE A 47 6.44 -3.12 4.55
N VAL A 48 6.97 -3.48 3.37
CA VAL A 48 7.41 -4.85 3.08
C VAL A 48 8.54 -5.25 4.02
N SER A 49 9.53 -4.39 4.22
CA SER A 49 10.66 -4.63 5.13
C SER A 49 10.21 -4.87 6.57
N ASN A 50 9.27 -4.07 7.08
CA ASN A 50 8.70 -4.26 8.42
C ASN A 50 7.77 -5.48 8.51
N ALA A 51 7.14 -5.89 7.41
CA ALA A 51 6.25 -7.05 7.37
C ALA A 51 6.99 -8.39 7.26
N VAL A 52 8.31 -8.40 7.06
CA VAL A 52 9.12 -9.62 7.09
C VAL A 52 9.10 -10.19 8.50
N VAL A 53 8.22 -11.16 8.72
CA VAL A 53 8.29 -12.04 9.88
C VAL A 53 9.49 -12.97 9.65
N ALA A 54 10.55 -12.80 10.43
CA ALA A 54 11.67 -13.74 10.43
C ALA A 54 11.13 -15.16 10.71
N ARG A 55 11.37 -16.08 9.77
CA ARG A 55 11.10 -17.51 9.92
C ARG A 55 12.17 -18.15 10.79
#